data_AF-A0A968T769-F1
#
_entry.id   AF-A0A968T769-F1
#
_cell.length_a   1.000
_cell.length_b   1.000
_cell.length_c   1.000
_cell.angle_alpha   90.00
_cell.angle_beta   90.00
_cell.angle_gamma   90.00
#
_symmetry.space_group_name_H-M   'P 1'
#
loop_
_entity.id
_entity.type
_entity.pdbx_description
1 polymer ?
#
loop_
_entity_poly.entity_id
_entity_poly.type
_entity_poly.pdbx_seq_one_letter_code
_entity_poly.pdbx_strand_id
1 'polypeptide(L)'
;MPNGIPSHDTLARVFARRDPEALQASFQSWIQSASQVLAAVITIDDKALRQAYDQGGERGMIYRVSAEAIHSHLVLGQRQVEEKSNQITAVPELLSRHRPLAARKLASVI
;
A
#
# COMPACT_ATOMS: atom_id res chain seq x y z
N MET A 1 8.51 30.98 6.10
CA MET A 1 7.54 30.77 5.00
C MET A 1 6.21 31.34 5.44
N PRO A 2 5.53 32.18 4.64
CA PRO A 2 4.16 32.56 4.97
C PRO A 2 3.30 31.29 5.03
N ASN A 3 2.51 31.13 6.10
CA ASN A 3 1.59 30.01 6.38
C ASN A 3 2.18 28.70 6.96
N GLY A 4 3.48 28.62 7.25
CA GLY A 4 4.07 27.50 8.01
C GLY A 4 3.92 26.11 7.37
N ILE A 5 4.19 25.05 8.15
CA ILE A 5 4.00 23.66 7.73
C ILE A 5 2.53 23.29 8.01
N PRO A 6 1.80 22.69 7.04
CA PRO A 6 0.44 22.24 7.26
C PRO A 6 0.32 21.29 8.46
N SER A 7 -0.71 21.48 9.28
CA SER A 7 -1.03 20.56 10.37
C SER A 7 -1.51 19.19 9.84
N HIS A 8 -1.48 18.18 10.70
CA HIS A 8 -2.06 16.86 10.44
C HIS A 8 -3.49 16.96 9.87
N ASP A 9 -4.35 17.74 10.51
CA ASP A 9 -5.75 17.93 10.09
C ASP A 9 -5.88 18.58 8.71
N THR A 10 -4.93 19.48 8.37
CA THR A 10 -4.93 20.14 7.07
C THR A 10 -4.62 19.13 5.96
N LEU A 11 -3.63 18.27 6.17
CA LEU A 11 -3.33 17.17 5.25
C LEU A 11 -4.48 16.17 5.18
N ALA A 12 -5.04 15.77 6.32
CA ALA A 12 -6.16 14.83 6.39
C ALA A 12 -7.36 15.31 5.57
N ARG A 13 -7.75 16.59 5.69
CA ARG A 13 -8.85 17.16 4.89
C ARG A 13 -8.58 17.17 3.39
N VAL A 14 -7.33 17.36 2.98
CA VAL A 14 -6.97 17.33 1.55
C VAL A 14 -7.10 15.92 1.02
N PHE A 15 -6.55 14.92 1.71
CA PHE A 15 -6.63 13.52 1.27
C PHE A 15 -8.07 12.99 1.30
N ALA A 16 -8.87 13.35 2.30
CA ALA A 16 -10.28 12.95 2.41
C ALA A 16 -11.16 13.46 1.27
N ARG A 17 -10.73 14.52 0.55
CA ARG A 17 -11.47 15.10 -0.58
C ARG A 17 -11.04 14.55 -1.93
N ARG A 18 -10.01 13.70 -1.99
CA ARG A 18 -9.52 13.11 -3.24
C ARG A 18 -10.11 11.73 -3.42
N ASP A 19 -10.34 11.35 -4.68
CA ASP A 19 -10.66 9.99 -5.04
C ASP A 19 -9.53 9.05 -4.57
N PRO A 20 -9.80 8.09 -3.67
CA PRO A 20 -8.80 7.17 -3.16
C PRO A 20 -8.12 6.35 -4.26
N GLU A 21 -8.85 5.97 -5.32
CA GLU A 21 -8.30 5.15 -6.40
C GLU A 21 -7.33 5.97 -7.27
N ALA A 22 -7.72 7.18 -7.66
CA ALA A 22 -6.85 8.08 -8.40
C ALA A 22 -5.59 8.47 -7.60
N LEU A 23 -5.73 8.71 -6.29
CA LEU A 23 -4.58 8.99 -5.42
C LEU A 23 -3.64 7.80 -5.36
N GLN A 24 -4.17 6.59 -5.18
CA GLN A 24 -3.38 5.37 -5.18
C GLN A 24 -2.65 5.17 -6.51
N ALA A 25 -3.33 5.34 -7.65
CA ALA A 25 -2.71 5.20 -8.97
C ALA A 25 -1.58 6.20 -9.19
N SER A 26 -1.79 7.47 -8.79
CA SER A 26 -0.77 8.53 -8.89
C SER A 26 0.45 8.23 -8.02
N PHE A 27 0.22 7.78 -6.78
CA PHE A 27 1.28 7.38 -5.87
C PHE A 27 2.06 6.18 -6.44
N GLN A 28 1.37 5.16 -6.94
CA GLN A 28 2.00 4.00 -7.57
C GLN A 28 2.86 4.38 -8.77
N SER A 29 2.37 5.27 -9.65
CA SER A 29 3.15 5.77 -10.79
C SER A 29 4.44 6.45 -10.35
N TRP A 30 4.36 7.33 -9.33
CA TRP A 30 5.52 7.99 -8.76
C TRP A 30 6.53 6.99 -8.16
N ILE A 31 6.06 6.03 -7.37
CA ILE A 31 6.89 4.98 -6.78
C ILE A 31 7.55 4.13 -7.86
N GLN A 32 6.84 3.79 -8.93
CA GLN A 32 7.41 3.02 -10.04
C GLN A 32 8.56 3.79 -10.71
N SER A 33 8.39 5.08 -10.95
CA SER A 33 9.45 5.95 -11.49
C SER A 33 10.69 6.01 -10.59
N ALA A 34 10.50 6.04 -9.26
CA ALA A 34 11.60 6.04 -8.30
C ALA A 34 12.25 4.66 -8.15
N SER A 35 11.46 3.58 -8.23
CA SER A 35 11.91 2.20 -8.00
C SER A 35 12.82 1.64 -9.08
N GLN A 36 12.80 2.21 -10.30
CA GLN A 36 13.74 1.86 -11.37
C GLN A 36 15.19 2.14 -10.97
N VAL A 37 15.40 3.06 -10.03
CA VAL A 37 16.72 3.43 -9.51
C VAL A 37 17.15 2.54 -8.32
N LEU A 38 16.21 1.83 -7.69
CA LEU A 38 16.42 1.13 -6.43
C LEU A 38 16.38 -0.39 -6.64
N ALA A 39 17.54 -1.05 -6.56
CA ALA A 39 17.61 -2.50 -6.40
C ALA A 39 17.04 -2.86 -5.03
N ALA A 40 15.99 -3.69 -4.99
CA ALA A 40 15.31 -3.99 -3.73
C ALA A 40 14.99 -5.48 -3.61
N VAL A 41 15.38 -6.03 -2.47
CA VAL A 41 14.75 -7.21 -1.89
C VAL A 41 13.34 -6.81 -1.46
N ILE A 42 12.35 -7.61 -1.84
CA ILE A 42 10.94 -7.33 -1.59
C ILE A 42 10.43 -8.29 -0.50
N THR A 43 9.78 -7.73 0.51
CA THR A 43 8.99 -8.48 1.49
C THR A 43 7.51 -8.37 1.16
N ILE A 44 6.78 -9.42 1.51
CA ILE A 44 5.33 -9.41 1.51
C ILE A 44 4.89 -9.45 2.97
N ASP A 45 4.06 -8.48 3.35
CA ASP A 45 3.56 -8.30 4.72
C ASP A 45 2.04 -8.22 4.71
N ASP A 46 1.38 -8.93 5.63
CA ASP A 46 -0.04 -8.84 5.85
C ASP A 46 -0.38 -7.94 7.05
N LYS A 47 -1.25 -6.96 6.81
CA LYS A 47 -1.69 -6.00 7.83
C LYS A 47 -3.18 -6.13 8.06
N ALA A 48 -3.57 -6.31 9.32
CA ALA A 48 -4.94 -6.15 9.78
C ALA A 48 -5.12 -4.75 10.37
N LEU A 49 -5.89 -3.91 9.69
CA LEU A 49 -6.20 -2.55 10.16
C LEU A 49 -7.25 -2.63 11.27
N ARG A 50 -6.80 -2.50 12.51
CA ARG A 50 -7.68 -2.37 13.67
C ARG A 50 -8.36 -0.99 13.62
N GLN A 51 -9.63 -0.95 14.01
CA GLN A 51 -10.46 0.27 14.03
C GLN A 51 -10.81 0.87 12.65
N ALA A 52 -10.59 0.13 11.56
CA ALA A 52 -11.12 0.49 10.25
C ALA A 52 -12.58 0.01 10.14
N TYR A 53 -13.50 0.73 10.79
CA TYR A 53 -14.93 0.48 10.70
C TYR A 53 -15.60 1.53 9.81
N ASP A 54 -16.55 1.13 8.97
CA ASP A 54 -17.44 2.09 8.31
C ASP A 54 -18.39 2.72 9.32
N GLN A 55 -18.87 3.94 9.03
CA GLN A 55 -19.89 4.62 9.82
C GLN A 55 -21.21 3.85 9.73
N GLY A 56 -21.38 2.87 10.62
CA GLY A 56 -22.46 1.89 10.60
C GLY A 56 -22.09 0.56 11.27
N GLY A 57 -20.79 0.30 11.49
CA GLY A 57 -20.31 -0.85 12.26
C GLY A 57 -20.41 -2.20 11.54
N GLU A 58 -20.92 -2.24 10.31
CA GLU A 58 -21.17 -3.49 9.58
C GLU A 58 -19.91 -4.09 8.92
N ARG A 59 -18.86 -3.29 8.67
CA ARG A 59 -17.60 -3.80 8.11
C ARG A 59 -16.60 -4.12 9.22
N GLY A 60 -16.23 -5.40 9.30
CA GLY A 60 -15.19 -5.93 10.19
C GLY A 60 -13.78 -5.45 9.84
N MET A 61 -12.76 -6.07 10.46
CA MET A 61 -11.35 -5.73 10.23
C MET A 61 -10.99 -5.71 8.74
N ILE A 62 -10.35 -4.63 8.28
CA ILE A 62 -9.80 -4.58 6.92
C ILE A 62 -8.46 -5.31 6.91
N TYR A 63 -8.38 -6.38 6.12
CA TYR A 63 -7.13 -7.08 5.85
C TYR A 63 -6.48 -6.50 4.59
N ARG A 64 -5.15 -6.43 4.58
CA ARG A 64 -4.39 -5.92 3.46
C ARG A 64 -3.07 -6.67 3.34
N VAL A 65 -2.63 -6.90 2.11
CA VAL A 65 -1.30 -7.42 1.79
C VAL A 65 -0.50 -6.30 1.12
N SER A 66 0.74 -6.11 1.54
CA SER A 66 1.65 -5.10 0.96
C SER A 66 2.97 -5.72 0.51
N ALA A 67 3.50 -5.20 -0.59
CA ALA A 67 4.84 -5.48 -1.06
C ALA A 67 5.73 -4.27 -0.72
N GLU A 68 6.78 -4.50 0.06
CA GLU A 68 7.67 -3.44 0.55
C GLU A 68 9.12 -3.72 0.14
N ALA A 69 9.83 -2.68 -0.30
CA ALA A 69 11.26 -2.72 -0.53
C ALA A 69 12.00 -2.48 0.80
N ILE A 70 12.69 -3.50 1.32
CA ILE A 70 13.33 -3.46 2.65
C ILE A 70 14.29 -2.28 2.79
N HIS A 71 15.18 -2.07 1.81
CA HIS A 71 16.26 -1.09 1.93
C HIS A 71 15.80 0.37 1.80
N SER A 72 14.65 0.61 1.18
CA SER A 72 14.12 1.95 0.94
C SER A 72 12.86 2.24 1.75
N HIS A 73 12.39 1.29 2.57
CA HIS A 73 11.15 1.38 3.34
C HIS A 73 9.96 1.85 2.49
N LEU A 74 9.89 1.32 1.26
CA LEU A 74 8.99 1.81 0.23
C LEU A 74 7.93 0.76 -0.08
N VAL A 75 6.66 1.10 0.13
CA VAL A 75 5.55 0.25 -0.29
C VAL A 75 5.40 0.37 -1.80
N LEU A 76 5.73 -0.71 -2.51
CA LEU A 76 5.69 -0.80 -3.97
C LEU A 76 4.28 -1.10 -4.49
N GLY A 77 3.48 -1.76 -3.66
CA GLY A 77 2.09 -2.06 -3.94
C GLY A 77 1.39 -2.58 -2.70
N GLN A 78 0.07 -2.41 -2.67
CA GLN A 78 -0.77 -2.96 -1.61
C GLN A 78 -2.14 -3.34 -2.17
N ARG A 79 -2.77 -4.34 -1.54
CA ARG A 79 -4.10 -4.82 -1.93
C ARG A 79 -4.91 -5.15 -0.70
N GLN A 80 -6.13 -4.60 -0.63
CA GLN A 80 -7.11 -4.99 0.38
C GLN A 80 -7.67 -6.39 0.06
N VAL A 81 -7.89 -7.18 1.10
CA VAL A 81 -8.53 -8.49 1.02
C VAL A 81 -9.69 -8.54 2.00
N GLU A 82 -10.75 -9.26 1.63
CA GLU A 82 -11.98 -9.33 2.41
C GLU A 82 -11.81 -10.14 3.70
N GLU A 83 -10.99 -11.19 3.66
CA GLU A 83 -10.73 -12.09 4.77
C GLU A 83 -9.25 -12.47 4.84
N LYS A 84 -8.77 -12.89 6.02
CA LYS A 84 -7.38 -13.33 6.22
C LYS A 84 -6.98 -14.51 5.32
N SER A 85 -7.90 -15.44 5.07
CA SER A 85 -7.72 -16.59 4.16
C SER A 85 -7.42 -16.19 2.70
N ASN A 86 -7.91 -15.02 2.27
CA ASN A 86 -7.78 -14.52 0.90
C ASN A 86 -6.40 -13.89 0.62
N GLN A 87 -5.49 -13.86 1.59
CA GLN A 87 -4.14 -13.32 1.42
C GLN A 87 -3.31 -14.14 0.43
N ILE A 88 -3.42 -15.48 0.47
CA ILE A 88 -2.66 -16.39 -0.40
C ILE A 88 -2.99 -16.15 -1.88
N THR A 89 -4.27 -15.92 -2.20
CA THR A 89 -4.72 -15.63 -3.56
C THR A 89 -4.41 -14.20 -3.99
N ALA A 90 -4.38 -13.25 -3.05
CA ALA A 90 -4.07 -11.85 -3.32
C ALA A 90 -2.58 -11.59 -3.62
N VAL A 91 -1.65 -12.41 -3.10
CA VAL A 91 -0.20 -12.22 -3.31
C VAL A 91 0.18 -12.37 -4.80
N PRO A 92 -0.22 -13.44 -5.52
CA PRO A 92 0.02 -13.54 -6.97
C PRO A 92 -0.54 -12.35 -7.75
N GLU A 93 -1.75 -11.89 -7.41
CA GLU A 93 -2.37 -10.75 -8.08
C GLU A 93 -1.58 -9.45 -7.85
N LEU A 94 -1.13 -9.22 -6.61
CA LEU A 94 -0.28 -8.09 -6.24
C LEU A 94 1.02 -8.08 -7.05
N LEU A 95 1.69 -9.24 -7.17
CA LEU A 95 2.94 -9.36 -7.92
C LEU A 95 2.74 -9.20 -9.44
N SER A 96 1.64 -9.72 -9.99
CA SER A 96 1.35 -9.65 -11.42
C SER A 96 1.13 -8.22 -11.93
N ARG A 97 0.49 -7.36 -11.12
CA ARG A 97 0.24 -5.94 -11.44
C ARG A 97 1.51 -5.12 -11.49
N HIS A 98 2.57 -5.60 -10.85
CA HIS A 98 3.85 -4.91 -10.74
C HIS A 98 4.95 -5.79 -11.34
N ARG A 99 4.98 -5.86 -12.67
CA ARG A 99 5.97 -6.63 -13.48
C ARG A 99 7.44 -6.50 -13.03
N PRO A 100 7.94 -5.36 -12.48
CA PRO A 100 9.30 -5.27 -11.94
C PRO A 100 9.53 -6.06 -10.64
N LEU A 101 8.47 -6.45 -9.93
CA LEU A 101 8.53 -7.21 -8.67
C LEU A 101 8.67 -8.71 -8.91
N ALA A 102 8.05 -9.23 -9.97
CA ALA A 102 8.07 -10.67 -10.30
C ALA A 102 9.47 -11.19 -10.67
N ALA A 103 10.37 -10.31 -11.12
CA ALA A 103 11.76 -10.66 -11.49
C ALA A 103 12.76 -10.50 -10.32
N ARG A 104 12.30 -10.10 -9.13
CA ARG A 104 13.16 -9.80 -7.97
C ARG A 104 13.04 -10.89 -6.90
N LYS A 105 14.13 -11.12 -6.17
CA LYS A 105 14.21 -12.17 -5.15
C LYS A 105 13.31 -11.83 -3.97
N LEU A 106 12.24 -12.60 -3.77
CA LEU A 106 11.36 -12.52 -2.61
C LEU A 106 12.11 -13.04 -1.37
N ALA A 107 12.17 -12.26 -0.29
CA ALA A 107 12.92 -12.67 0.90
C ALA A 107 12.10 -13.51 1.90
N SER A 108 10.79 -13.32 1.98
CA SER A 108 9.90 -14.17 2.78
C SER A 108 8.45 -13.69 2.64
N VAL A 109 7.52 -14.62 2.77
CA VAL A 109 6.17 -14.37 3.28
C VAL A 109 6.28 -14.65 4.79
N ILE A 110 6.03 -13.66 5.64
CA ILE A 110 5.93 -13.87 7.09
C ILE A 110 4.48 -14.24 7.41
#